data_AF-A0AAU0MKU7-F1
#
_entry.id   AF-A0AAU0MKU7-F1
#
_cell.length_a   1.000
_cell.length_b   1.000
_cell.length_c   1.000
_cell.angle_alpha   90.00
_cell.angle_beta   90.00
_cell.angle_gamma   90.00
#
_symmetry.space_group_name_H-M   'P 1'
#
loop_
_entity.id
_entity.type
_entity.pdbx_description
1 polymer ?
#
loop_
_entity_poly.entity_id
_entity_poly.type
_entity_poly.pdbx_seq_one_letter_code
_entity_poly.pdbx_strand_id
1 'polypeptide(L)'
;MDEDKISQDKLADLWINYSQQMWGAIYATPTIAAGVFAGWYIIKDKGSWFLPVMVLALGCVLMLMQFLVVRRMGQYGKAMKKAMGTNFPYVDKPRFGITGTLIAQIIPMIIMLTYVFLMIEALPFINF
;
A
#
# COMPACT_ATOMS: atom_id res chain seq x y z
N MET A 1 9.26 38.45 -8.03
CA MET A 1 9.58 37.15 -8.66
C MET A 1 8.23 36.54 -8.94
N ASP A 2 7.78 36.58 -10.20
CA ASP A 2 6.49 36.01 -10.58
C ASP A 2 6.57 34.50 -10.43
N GLU A 3 6.11 34.01 -9.28
CA GLU A 3 5.99 32.60 -8.97
C GLU A 3 5.01 31.97 -9.98
N ASP A 4 5.61 31.34 -10.99
CA ASP A 4 5.33 29.97 -11.36
C ASP A 4 3.86 29.67 -11.70
N LYS A 5 3.42 30.17 -12.86
CA LYS A 5 2.50 29.37 -13.68
C LYS A 5 3.26 28.11 -14.12
N ILE A 6 3.28 27.09 -13.26
CA ILE A 6 3.68 25.73 -13.66
C ILE A 6 2.85 25.41 -14.91
N SER A 7 3.52 25.16 -16.04
CA SER A 7 2.82 24.87 -17.28
C SER A 7 1.94 23.64 -17.09
N GLN A 8 0.76 23.64 -17.71
CA GLN A 8 -0.19 22.53 -17.55
C GLN A 8 0.43 21.19 -17.97
N ASP A 9 1.31 21.21 -18.97
CA ASP A 9 2.08 20.04 -19.40
C ASP A 9 2.93 19.47 -18.26
N LYS A 10 3.62 20.31 -17.47
CA LYS A 10 4.38 19.86 -16.29
C LYS A 10 3.48 19.27 -15.20
N LEU A 11 2.26 19.77 -15.03
CA LEU A 11 1.31 19.21 -14.06
C LEU A 11 0.76 17.85 -14.52
N ALA A 12 0.53 17.68 -15.83
CA ALA A 12 0.15 16.41 -16.43
C ALA A 12 1.26 15.37 -16.30
N ASP A 13 2.52 15.73 -16.60
CA ASP A 13 3.69 14.86 -16.45
C ASP A 13 3.88 14.40 -15.01
N LEU A 14 3.79 15.34 -14.06
CA LEU A 14 3.85 15.00 -12.63
C LEU A 14 2.71 14.05 -12.25
N TRP A 15 1.49 14.25 -12.76
CA TRP A 15 0.37 13.35 -12.48
C TRP A 15 0.61 11.93 -13.01
N ILE A 16 1.12 11.79 -14.23
CA ILE A 16 1.48 10.48 -14.81
C ILE A 16 2.52 9.78 -13.94
N ASN A 17 3.59 10.50 -13.58
CA ASN A 17 4.66 9.96 -12.73
C ASN A 17 4.14 9.52 -11.36
N TYR A 18 3.30 10.32 -10.71
CA TYR A 18 2.69 9.95 -9.42
C TYR A 18 1.73 8.76 -9.55
N SER A 19 0.92 8.71 -10.61
CA SER A 19 0.02 7.60 -10.87
C SER A 19 0.80 6.29 -11.05
N GLN A 20 1.86 6.32 -11.87
CA GLN A 20 2.75 5.15 -12.07
C GLN A 20 3.42 4.71 -10.77
N GLN A 21 3.92 5.64 -9.95
CA GLN A 21 4.51 5.31 -8.65
C GLN A 21 3.49 4.69 -7.69
N MET A 22 2.25 5.22 -7.65
CA MET A 22 1.18 4.67 -6.84
C MET A 22 0.85 3.23 -7.26
N TRP A 23 0.66 2.98 -8.56
CA TRP A 23 0.40 1.64 -9.07
C TRP A 23 1.59 0.69 -8.87
N GLY A 24 2.83 1.17 -9.03
CA GLY A 24 4.03 0.41 -8.71
C GLY A 24 4.06 -0.04 -7.25
N ALA A 25 3.72 0.84 -6.31
CA ALA A 25 3.64 0.50 -4.88
C ALA A 25 2.52 -0.54 -4.61
N ILE A 26 1.36 -0.39 -5.27
CA ILE A 26 0.27 -1.37 -5.18
C ILE A 26 0.71 -2.74 -5.70
N TYR A 27 1.39 -2.81 -6.84
CA TYR A 27 1.84 -4.07 -7.42
C TYR A 27 2.97 -4.73 -6.63
N ALA A 28 3.80 -3.95 -5.93
CA ALA A 28 4.81 -4.49 -5.02
C ALA A 28 4.19 -5.17 -3.78
N THR A 29 2.99 -4.75 -3.38
CA THR A 29 2.33 -5.21 -2.15
C THR A 29 2.05 -6.72 -2.16
N PRO A 30 1.44 -7.32 -3.21
CA PRO A 30 1.31 -8.78 -3.33
C PRO A 30 2.63 -9.55 -3.30
N THR A 31 3.71 -8.99 -3.89
CA THR A 31 5.02 -9.64 -3.92
C THR A 31 5.65 -9.72 -2.54
N ILE A 32 5.64 -8.61 -1.79
CA ILE A 32 6.06 -8.60 -0.39
C ILE A 32 5.20 -9.59 0.38
N ALA A 33 3.89 -9.61 0.09
CA ALA A 33 2.99 -10.44 0.84
C ALA A 33 3.25 -11.93 0.65
N ALA A 34 3.48 -12.34 -0.59
CA ALA A 34 3.87 -13.71 -0.94
C ALA A 34 5.20 -14.09 -0.28
N GLY A 35 6.18 -13.19 -0.22
CA GLY A 35 7.46 -13.42 0.45
C GLY A 35 7.31 -13.69 1.95
N VAL A 36 6.51 -12.87 2.65
CA VAL A 36 6.21 -13.08 4.08
C VAL A 36 5.47 -14.40 4.30
N PHE A 37 4.45 -14.68 3.48
CA PHE A 37 3.68 -15.93 3.55
C PHE A 37 4.55 -17.17 3.35
N ALA A 38 5.40 -17.15 2.32
CA ALA A 38 6.32 -18.25 2.05
C ALA A 38 7.32 -18.42 3.20
N GLY A 39 7.86 -17.32 3.71
CA GLY A 39 8.75 -17.32 4.89
C GLY A 39 8.09 -17.99 6.09
N TRP A 40 6.89 -17.53 6.47
CA TRP A 40 6.09 -18.11 7.56
C TRP A 40 5.78 -19.60 7.33
N TYR A 41 5.35 -19.98 6.13
CA TYR A 41 4.98 -21.35 5.80
C TYR A 41 6.16 -22.33 5.86
N ILE A 42 7.36 -21.90 5.47
CA ILE A 42 8.57 -22.74 5.50
C ILE A 42 9.06 -22.97 6.95
N ILE A 43 8.85 -22.01 7.84
CA ILE A 43 9.40 -22.06 9.20
C ILE A 43 8.42 -22.58 10.25
N LYS A 44 7.09 -22.53 10.00
CA LYS A 44 6.08 -23.00 10.97
C LYS A 44 6.25 -24.47 11.37
N ASP A 45 6.76 -25.31 10.48
CA ASP A 45 6.89 -26.75 10.73
C ASP A 45 8.24 -27.13 11.39
N LYS A 46 9.11 -26.14 11.70
CA LYS A 46 10.44 -26.38 12.29
C LYS A 46 10.47 -26.47 13.81
N GLY A 47 9.31 -26.64 14.46
CA GLY A 47 9.21 -26.91 15.90
C GLY A 47 9.32 -25.70 16.83
N SER A 48 9.50 -24.48 16.30
CA SER A 48 9.46 -23.24 17.07
C SER A 48 8.48 -22.26 16.44
N TRP A 49 7.45 -21.86 17.20
CA TRP A 49 6.43 -20.90 16.76
C TRP A 49 6.84 -19.43 16.91
N PHE A 50 7.95 -19.19 17.60
CA PHE A 50 8.51 -17.85 17.79
C PHE A 50 8.96 -17.21 16.46
N LEU A 51 9.77 -17.93 15.67
CA LEU A 51 10.28 -17.44 14.38
C LEU A 51 9.16 -17.14 13.36
N PRO A 52 8.17 -18.04 13.15
CA PRO A 52 7.00 -17.76 12.31
C PRO A 52 6.27 -16.48 12.69
N VAL A 53 6.06 -16.26 13.99
CA VAL A 53 5.36 -15.07 14.50
C VAL A 53 6.19 -13.81 14.26
N MET A 54 7.51 -13.86 14.43
CA MET A 54 8.39 -12.73 14.09
C MET A 54 8.32 -12.38 12.61
N VAL A 55 8.27 -13.36 11.70
CA VAL A 55 8.14 -13.13 10.26
C VAL A 55 6.81 -12.46 9.92
N LEU A 56 5.70 -12.91 10.52
CA LEU A 56 4.40 -12.27 10.34
C LEU A 56 4.39 -10.84 10.90
N ALA A 57 5.00 -10.61 12.07
CA ALA A 57 5.12 -9.28 12.67
C ALA A 57 5.91 -8.33 11.76
N LEU A 58 7.03 -8.79 11.19
CA LEU A 58 7.79 -8.03 10.19
C LEU A 58 6.93 -7.73 8.95
N GLY A 59 6.13 -8.70 8.50
CA GLY A 59 5.15 -8.53 7.44
C GLY A 59 4.14 -7.42 7.73
N CYS A 60 3.59 -7.36 8.95
CA CYS A 60 2.71 -6.27 9.37
C CYS A 60 3.39 -4.90 9.31
N VAL A 61 4.65 -4.81 9.75
CA VAL A 61 5.42 -3.55 9.68
C VAL A 61 5.62 -3.11 8.23
N LEU A 62 5.98 -4.03 7.33
CA LEU A 62 6.15 -3.72 5.90
C LEU A 62 4.83 -3.28 5.25
N MET A 63 3.71 -3.93 5.59
CA MET A 63 2.39 -3.53 5.10
C MET A 63 1.95 -2.17 5.64
N LEU A 64 2.27 -1.86 6.90
CA LEU A 64 2.01 -0.54 7.48
C LEU A 64 2.80 0.54 6.77
N MET A 65 4.08 0.31 6.47
CA MET A 65 4.89 1.24 5.68
C MET A 65 4.30 1.46 4.28
N GLN A 66 3.90 0.37 3.58
CA GLN A 66 3.23 0.48 2.29
C GLN A 66 1.93 1.29 2.37
N PHE A 67 1.10 1.04 3.39
CA PHE A 67 -0.11 1.82 3.63
C PHE A 67 0.19 3.31 3.83
N LEU A 68 1.21 3.66 4.63
CA LEU A 68 1.60 5.06 4.87
C LEU A 68 2.09 5.74 3.58
N VAL A 69 2.89 5.04 2.76
CA VAL A 69 3.37 5.54 1.46
C VAL A 69 2.20 5.81 0.52
N VAL A 70 1.30 4.83 0.34
CA VAL A 70 0.13 4.98 -0.53
C VAL A 70 -0.81 6.06 -0.03
N ARG A 71 -1.01 6.16 1.30
CA ARG A 71 -1.80 7.23 1.92
C ARG A 71 -1.21 8.60 1.62
N ARG A 72 0.11 8.74 1.70
CA ARG A 72 0.81 9.99 1.39
C ARG A 72 0.72 10.33 -0.10
N MET A 73 0.89 9.36 -0.99
CA MET A 73 0.66 9.53 -2.43
C MET A 73 -0.76 10.00 -2.75
N GLY A 74 -1.76 9.45 -2.04
CA GLY A 74 -3.15 9.88 -2.14
C GLY A 74 -3.38 11.34 -1.73
N GLN A 75 -2.64 11.85 -0.74
CA GLN A 75 -2.69 13.26 -0.37
C GLN A 75 -2.09 14.16 -1.47
N TYR A 76 -0.97 13.75 -2.07
CA TYR A 76 -0.39 14.48 -3.21
C TYR A 76 -1.33 14.53 -4.41
N GLY A 77 -1.98 13.41 -4.75
CA GLY A 77 -2.99 13.39 -5.83
C GLY A 77 -4.15 14.36 -5.58
N LYS A 78 -4.64 14.47 -4.33
CA LYS A 78 -5.66 15.45 -3.95
C LYS A 78 -5.17 16.89 -4.06
N ALA A 79 -3.93 17.16 -3.65
CA ALA A 79 -3.33 18.49 -3.77
C ALA A 79 -3.15 18.90 -5.24
N MET A 80 -2.70 17.98 -6.10
CA MET A 80 -2.58 18.22 -7.54
C MET A 80 -3.94 18.46 -8.21
N LYS A 81 -4.98 17.70 -7.81
CA LYS A 81 -6.34 17.94 -8.27
C LYS A 81 -6.83 19.34 -7.91
N LYS A 82 -6.52 19.81 -6.71
CA LYS A 82 -6.84 21.19 -6.28
C LYS A 82 -6.08 22.24 -7.10
N ALA A 83 -4.82 21.97 -7.46
CA ALA A 83 -4.00 22.87 -8.25
C ALA A 83 -4.42 22.95 -9.74
N MET A 84 -4.83 21.84 -10.35
CA MET A 84 -5.22 21.78 -11.77
C MET A 84 -6.67 22.23 -12.06
N GLY A 85 -7.53 22.30 -11.04
CA GLY A 85 -8.93 22.72 -11.22
C GLY A 85 -9.71 21.83 -12.19
N THR A 86 -10.33 22.44 -13.20
CA THR A 86 -11.16 21.75 -14.22
C THR A 86 -10.36 20.99 -15.27
N ASN A 87 -9.05 21.24 -15.37
CA ASN A 87 -8.18 20.61 -16.38
C ASN A 87 -7.58 19.28 -15.88
N PHE A 88 -7.96 18.83 -14.68
CA PHE A 88 -7.55 17.53 -14.19
C PHE A 88 -8.21 16.44 -15.03
N PRO A 89 -7.43 15.48 -15.60
CA PRO A 89 -8.02 14.37 -16.34
C PRO A 89 -8.96 13.60 -15.40
N TYR A 90 -10.25 13.67 -15.69
CA TYR A 90 -11.25 12.90 -14.97
C TYR A 90 -11.10 11.44 -15.38
N VAL A 91 -10.68 10.60 -14.45
CA VAL A 91 -10.85 9.16 -14.60
C VAL A 91 -12.36 8.92 -14.53
N ASP A 92 -12.94 8.42 -15.63
CA ASP A 92 -14.37 8.20 -15.78
C ASP A 92 -14.94 7.47 -14.56
N LYS A 93 -16.01 8.07 -14.02
CA LYS A 93 -16.89 7.61 -12.93
C LYS A 93 -16.40 6.31 -12.26
N PRO A 94 -15.73 6.38 -11.08
CA PRO A 94 -15.30 5.17 -10.38
C PRO A 94 -16.51 4.25 -10.17
N ARG A 95 -16.39 2.99 -10.58
CA ARG A 95 -17.42 1.98 -10.30
C ARG A 95 -17.63 1.94 -8.78
N PHE A 96 -18.88 2.11 -8.34
CA PHE A 96 -19.28 2.16 -6.93
C PHE A 96 -18.73 3.35 -6.11
N GLY A 97 -18.21 4.41 -6.73
CA GLY A 97 -17.64 5.56 -6.00
C GLY A 97 -16.28 5.26 -5.35
N ILE A 98 -15.72 4.08 -5.58
CA ILE A 98 -14.44 3.65 -5.02
C ILE A 98 -13.30 4.22 -5.88
N THR A 99 -12.56 5.17 -5.32
CA THR A 99 -11.39 5.73 -5.99
C THR A 99 -10.25 4.71 -6.04
N GLY A 100 -9.41 4.74 -7.09
CA GLY A 100 -8.23 3.88 -7.17
C GLY A 100 -7.29 4.03 -5.97
N THR A 101 -7.17 5.25 -5.43
CA THR A 101 -6.42 5.51 -4.19
C THR A 101 -7.00 4.80 -2.96
N LEU A 102 -8.32 4.66 -2.88
CA LEU A 102 -8.96 3.92 -1.78
C LEU A 102 -8.66 2.43 -1.90
N ILE A 103 -8.78 1.86 -3.11
CA ILE A 103 -8.41 0.46 -3.38
C ILE A 103 -6.95 0.21 -2.97
N ALA A 104 -6.07 1.12 -3.39
CA ALA A 104 -4.65 1.06 -3.09
C ALA A 104 -4.34 1.01 -1.58
N GLN A 105 -5.12 1.73 -0.77
CA GLN A 105 -4.96 1.76 0.69
C GLN A 105 -5.55 0.52 1.37
N ILE A 106 -6.64 -0.02 0.84
CA ILE A 106 -7.33 -1.19 1.41
C ILE A 106 -6.49 -2.46 1.27
N ILE A 107 -5.79 -2.64 0.15
CA ILE A 107 -4.99 -3.86 -0.11
C ILE A 107 -3.96 -4.16 1.00
N PRO A 108 -3.03 -3.25 1.36
CA PRO A 108 -2.06 -3.52 2.43
C PRO A 108 -2.74 -3.70 3.79
N MET A 109 -3.88 -3.05 4.04
CA MET A 109 -4.65 -3.25 5.26
C MET A 109 -5.23 -4.67 5.36
N ILE A 110 -5.83 -5.18 4.27
CA ILE A 110 -6.38 -6.55 4.25
C ILE A 110 -5.27 -7.56 4.51
N ILE A 111 -4.13 -7.42 3.84
CA ILE A 111 -2.98 -8.34 4.01
C ILE A 111 -2.44 -8.26 5.44
N MET A 112 -2.31 -7.06 5.99
CA MET A 112 -1.89 -6.86 7.38
C MET A 112 -2.85 -7.55 8.36
N LEU A 113 -4.17 -7.43 8.15
CA LEU A 113 -5.17 -8.14 8.96
C LEU A 113 -5.02 -9.67 8.84
N THR A 114 -4.70 -10.18 7.64
CA THR A 114 -4.41 -11.60 7.47
C THR A 114 -3.20 -12.05 8.27
N TYR A 115 -2.12 -11.26 8.32
CA TYR A 115 -0.96 -11.57 9.16
C TYR A 115 -1.29 -11.52 10.66
N VAL A 116 -2.07 -10.54 11.09
CA VAL A 116 -2.54 -10.46 12.48
C VAL A 116 -3.36 -11.70 12.84
N PHE A 117 -4.26 -12.12 11.96
CA PHE A 117 -5.04 -13.34 12.15
C PHE A 117 -4.14 -14.58 12.30
N LEU A 118 -3.17 -14.77 11.41
CA LEU A 118 -2.22 -15.88 11.49
C LEU A 118 -1.34 -15.82 12.75
N MET A 119 -0.98 -14.63 13.23
CA MET A 119 -0.26 -14.48 14.49
C MET A 119 -1.12 -14.93 15.67
N ILE A 120 -2.40 -14.54 15.68
CA ILE A 120 -3.35 -14.95 16.73
C ILE A 120 -3.51 -16.48 16.74
N GLU A 121 -3.64 -17.11 15.57
CA GLU A 121 -3.70 -18.57 15.46
C GLU A 121 -2.42 -19.26 15.94
N ALA A 122 -1.26 -18.61 15.78
CA ALA A 122 0.03 -19.14 16.22
C ALA A 122 0.29 -19.00 17.74
N LEU A 123 -0.40 -18.08 18.43
CA LEU A 123 -0.17 -17.78 19.85
C LEU A 123 -0.24 -19.01 20.79
N PRO A 124 -1.22 -19.93 20.67
CA PRO A 124 -1.33 -21.08 21.57
C PRO A 124 -0.14 -22.05 21.49
N PHE A 125 0.67 -21.96 20.44
CA PHE A 125 1.79 -22.85 20.20
C PHE A 125 3.15 -22.24 20.61
N ILE A 126 3.15 -21.00 21.09
CA ILE A 126 4.34 -20.36 21.67
C ILE A 126 4.45 -20.81 23.13
N ASN A 127 5.22 -21.87 23.37
CA ASN A 127 5.63 -22.21 24.73
C ASN A 127 6.82 -21.33 25.12
N PHE A 128 6.64 -20.50 26.15
CA PHE A 128 7.69 -19.70 26.79
C PHE A 128 8.45 -20.53 27.82
#